data_AF-A0A371PIG7-F1
#
_entry.id   AF-A0A371PIG7-F1
#
_cell.length_a   1.000
_cell.length_b   1.000
_cell.length_c   1.000
_cell.angle_alpha   90.00
_cell.angle_beta   90.00
_cell.angle_gamma   90.00
#
_symmetry.space_group_name_H-M   'P 1'
#
loop_
_entity.id
_entity.type
_entity.pdbx_description
1 polymer ?
#
loop_
_entity_poly.entity_id
_entity_poly.type
_entity_poly.pdbx_seq_one_letter_code
_entity_poly.pdbx_strand_id
1 'polypeptide(L)'
;MQAQRGILSRKVKLGLGITLALIIVLVVTNPGAGGDAKYMSWLEKEHGIFCTYDPFQLVSCVQAEEELDWRSRAVKNTGLYTIYKDHYRKQDGKFVNIHAFGMLNMYFNR
;
A
#
# COMPACT_ATOMS: atom_id res chain seq x y z
N MET A 1 10.21 -40.38 -30.98
CA MET A 1 10.20 -39.13 -30.17
C MET A 1 9.70 -39.45 -28.77
N GLN A 2 10.60 -39.71 -27.83
CA GLN A 2 10.23 -39.95 -26.43
C GLN A 2 10.06 -38.61 -25.71
N ALA A 3 8.84 -38.35 -25.25
CA ALA A 3 8.53 -37.22 -24.39
C ALA A 3 9.27 -37.39 -23.05
N GLN A 4 10.22 -36.51 -22.76
CA GLN A 4 10.81 -36.37 -21.42
C GLN A 4 9.72 -35.92 -20.44
N ARG A 5 9.04 -36.87 -19.79
CA ARG A 5 8.29 -36.59 -18.56
C ARG A 5 9.31 -36.32 -17.47
N GLY A 6 9.63 -35.04 -17.25
CA GLY A 6 10.44 -34.61 -16.12
C GLY A 6 9.73 -34.98 -14.81
N ILE A 7 10.13 -36.08 -14.18
CA ILE A 7 9.65 -36.46 -12.85
C ILE A 7 10.30 -35.51 -11.86
N LEU A 8 9.63 -34.39 -11.60
CA LEU A 8 10.03 -33.48 -10.53
C LEU A 8 10.10 -34.26 -9.21
N SER A 9 11.25 -34.27 -8.55
CA SER A 9 11.43 -35.02 -7.30
C SER A 9 10.47 -34.50 -6.22
N ARG A 10 10.06 -35.37 -5.26
CA ARG A 10 9.15 -34.98 -4.18
C ARG A 10 9.64 -33.74 -3.42
N LYS A 11 10.96 -33.60 -3.24
CA LYS A 11 11.59 -32.44 -2.59
C LYS A 11 11.36 -31.15 -3.39
N VAL A 12 11.50 -31.20 -4.72
CA VAL A 12 11.28 -30.05 -5.59
C VAL A 12 9.80 -29.66 -5.63
N LYS A 13 8.89 -30.64 -5.68
CA LYS A 13 7.43 -30.39 -5.61
C LYS A 13 7.04 -29.71 -4.30
N LEU A 14 7.59 -30.19 -3.18
CA LEU A 14 7.34 -29.60 -1.85
C LEU A 14 7.90 -28.17 -1.77
N GLY A 15 9.13 -27.95 -2.25
CA GLY A 15 9.74 -26.61 -2.27
C GLY A 15 8.95 -25.61 -3.11
N LEU A 16 8.47 -26.02 -4.29
CA LEU A 16 7.57 -25.21 -5.13
C LEU A 16 6.25 -24.91 -4.42
N GLY A 17 5.66 -25.91 -3.76
CA GLY A 17 4.42 -25.73 -3.00
C GLY A 17 4.56 -24.69 -1.88
N ILE A 18 5.64 -24.77 -1.10
CA ILE A 18 5.94 -23.80 -0.03
C ILE A 18 6.17 -22.40 -0.62
N THR A 19 6.95 -22.31 -1.70
CA THR A 19 7.24 -21.02 -2.35
C THR A 19 5.96 -20.37 -2.88
N LEU A 20 5.09 -21.16 -3.52
CA LEU A 20 3.80 -20.67 -4.01
C LEU A 20 2.91 -20.19 -2.85
N ALA A 21 2.85 -20.94 -1.76
CA ALA A 21 2.09 -20.55 -0.57
C ALA A 21 2.59 -19.22 0.02
N LEU A 22 3.91 -19.02 0.11
CA LEU A 22 4.51 -17.76 0.58
C LEU A 22 4.14 -16.58 -0.34
N ILE A 23 4.19 -16.77 -1.65
CA ILE A 23 3.80 -15.74 -2.62
C ILE A 23 2.33 -15.37 -2.45
N ILE A 24 1.44 -16.36 -2.32
CA ILE A 24 0.01 -16.12 -2.09
C ILE A 24 -0.20 -15.30 -0.80
N VAL A 25 0.48 -15.67 0.29
CA VAL A 25 0.41 -14.92 1.55
C VAL A 25 0.84 -13.47 1.34
N LEU A 26 1.97 -13.23 0.66
CA LEU A 26 2.45 -11.87 0.40
C LEU A 26 1.46 -11.04 -0.44
N VAL A 27 0.85 -11.64 -1.47
CA VAL A 27 -0.12 -10.96 -2.33
C VAL A 27 -1.40 -10.63 -1.55
N VAL A 28 -1.95 -11.58 -0.79
CA VAL A 28 -3.19 -11.40 -0.02
C VAL A 28 -3.00 -10.43 1.15
N THR A 29 -1.80 -10.40 1.74
CA THR A 29 -1.48 -9.50 2.85
C THR A 29 -0.89 -8.17 2.38
N ASN A 30 -0.69 -7.96 1.08
CA ASN A 30 -0.30 -6.66 0.55
C ASN A 30 -1.45 -5.67 0.82
N PRO A 31 -1.25 -4.66 1.68
CA PRO A 31 -2.36 -3.86 2.16
C PRO A 31 -2.97 -2.99 1.05
N GLY A 32 -2.25 -2.71 -0.04
CA GLY A 32 -2.77 -2.01 -1.23
C GLY A 32 -3.54 -2.89 -2.22
N ALA A 33 -3.72 -4.18 -1.97
CA ALA A 33 -4.52 -5.06 -2.82
C ALA A 33 -6.05 -4.86 -2.63
N GLY A 34 -6.47 -4.38 -1.46
CA GLY A 34 -7.88 -4.17 -1.09
C GLY A 34 -8.36 -2.72 -1.17
N GLY A 35 -7.61 -1.84 -1.86
CA GLY A 35 -7.84 -0.40 -1.87
C GLY A 35 -7.14 0.34 -0.73
N ASP A 36 -7.48 1.62 -0.55
CA ASP A 36 -6.68 2.55 0.27
C ASP A 36 -7.22 2.79 1.68
N ALA A 37 -8.32 2.14 2.09
CA ALA A 37 -8.95 2.36 3.39
C ALA A 37 -8.00 2.09 4.57
N LYS A 38 -7.22 1.00 4.49
CA LYS A 38 -6.20 0.67 5.51
C LYS A 38 -5.07 1.71 5.53
N TYR A 39 -4.72 2.28 4.38
CA TYR A 39 -3.71 3.32 4.28
C TYR A 39 -4.23 4.62 4.90
N MET A 40 -5.50 5.02 4.64
CA MET A 40 -6.11 6.19 5.29
C MET A 40 -6.12 6.05 6.81
N SER A 41 -6.49 4.87 7.33
CA SER A 41 -6.48 4.64 8.78
C SER A 41 -5.07 4.72 9.38
N TRP A 42 -4.05 4.22 8.69
CA TRP A 42 -2.67 4.40 9.11
C TRP A 42 -2.24 5.87 9.04
N LEU A 43 -2.62 6.59 8.00
CA LEU A 43 -2.30 7.99 7.80
C LEU A 43 -2.88 8.87 8.92
N GLU A 44 -4.13 8.60 9.31
CA GLU A 44 -4.79 9.26 10.43
C GLU A 44 -4.09 8.95 11.75
N LYS A 45 -3.80 7.66 12.01
CA LYS A 45 -3.18 7.24 13.26
C LYS A 45 -1.75 7.74 13.44
N GLU A 46 -0.95 7.68 12.37
CA GLU A 46 0.49 7.93 12.44
C GLU A 46 0.85 9.39 12.16
N HIS A 47 0.10 10.05 11.28
CA HIS A 47 0.38 11.43 10.85
C HIS A 47 -0.68 12.43 11.30
N GLY A 48 -1.78 11.97 11.91
CA GLY A 48 -2.89 12.83 12.29
C GLY A 48 -3.63 13.43 11.09
N ILE A 49 -3.44 12.87 9.89
CA ILE A 49 -4.04 13.39 8.66
C ILE A 49 -5.32 12.61 8.37
N PHE A 50 -6.44 13.32 8.37
CA PHE A 50 -7.74 12.78 8.02
C PHE A 50 -8.25 13.48 6.77
N CYS A 51 -8.76 12.72 5.80
CA CYS A 51 -9.32 13.27 4.57
C CYS A 51 -10.74 12.78 4.36
N THR A 52 -11.67 13.71 4.11
CA THR A 52 -13.05 13.41 3.74
C THR A 52 -13.26 13.66 2.25
N TYR A 53 -14.18 12.87 1.69
CA TYR A 53 -14.67 13.08 0.33
C TYR A 53 -16.05 13.74 0.44
N ASP A 54 -16.17 14.96 -0.07
CA ASP A 54 -17.46 15.60 -0.27
C ASP A 54 -18.17 14.95 -1.50
N PRO A 55 -19.51 14.82 -1.52
CA PRO A 55 -20.27 14.43 -2.72
C PRO A 55 -19.92 15.20 -4.01
N PHE A 56 -19.34 16.41 -3.92
CA PHE A 56 -18.82 17.18 -5.06
C PHE A 56 -17.36 16.86 -5.45
N GLN A 57 -16.80 15.74 -4.95
CA GLN A 57 -15.41 15.27 -5.19
C GLN A 57 -14.30 16.18 -4.67
N LEU A 58 -14.62 17.13 -3.79
CA LEU A 58 -13.59 17.90 -3.06
C LEU A 58 -13.03 17.01 -1.95
N VAL A 59 -11.71 16.78 -2.01
CA VAL A 59 -10.97 16.13 -0.93
C VAL A 59 -10.57 17.22 0.06
N SER A 60 -11.20 17.25 1.22
CA SER A 60 -10.77 18.10 2.33
C SER A 60 -9.91 17.26 3.27
N CYS A 61 -8.67 17.66 3.47
CA CYS A 61 -7.78 17.01 4.41
C CYS A 61 -7.49 17.96 5.59
N VAL A 62 -7.37 17.40 6.78
CA VAL A 62 -7.03 18.15 8.00
C VAL A 62 -5.91 17.44 8.75
N GLN A 63 -5.07 18.23 9.41
CA GLN A 63 -4.04 17.74 10.31
C GLN A 63 -3.96 18.64 11.54
N ALA A 64 -4.23 18.10 12.73
CA ALA A 64 -4.24 18.85 13.99
C ALA A 64 -5.07 20.15 13.90
N GLU A 65 -6.31 20.04 13.39
CA GLU A 65 -7.26 21.16 13.18
C GLU A 65 -6.88 22.17 12.09
N GLU A 66 -5.73 22.01 11.43
CA GLU A 66 -5.34 22.82 10.26
C GLU A 66 -5.77 22.15 8.96
N GLU A 67 -6.31 22.94 8.03
CA GLU A 67 -6.63 22.45 6.68
C GLU A 67 -5.36 22.19 5.87
N LEU A 68 -5.33 21.04 5.21
CA LEU A 68 -4.33 20.61 4.26
C LEU A 68 -4.91 20.62 2.85
N ASP A 69 -4.31 21.43 1.98
CA ASP A 69 -4.56 21.41 0.55
C ASP A 69 -3.92 20.15 -0.04
N TRP A 70 -4.74 19.17 -0.42
CA TRP A 70 -4.28 17.97 -1.10
C TRP A 70 -3.80 18.32 -2.51
N ARG A 71 -2.53 18.02 -2.81
CA ARG A 71 -1.91 18.37 -4.09
C ARG A 71 -1.88 17.18 -5.04
N SER A 72 -1.41 16.04 -4.55
CA SER A 72 -1.30 14.82 -5.35
C SER A 72 -1.08 13.59 -4.50
N ARG A 73 -1.43 12.44 -5.09
CA ARG A 73 -1.17 11.10 -4.59
C ARG A 73 -0.60 10.24 -5.70
N ALA A 74 0.46 9.51 -5.42
CA ALA A 74 0.97 8.45 -6.27
C ALA A 74 0.98 7.12 -5.51
N VAL A 75 0.30 6.12 -6.06
CA VAL A 75 0.25 4.77 -5.52
C VAL A 75 0.89 3.81 -6.52
N LYS A 76 1.85 3.02 -6.06
CA LYS A 76 2.48 1.97 -6.87
C LYS A 76 2.33 0.62 -6.18
N ASN A 77 1.43 -0.20 -6.68
CA ASN A 77 1.28 -1.60 -6.27
C ASN A 77 2.20 -2.49 -7.12
N THR A 78 3.00 -3.32 -6.47
CA THR A 78 3.96 -4.23 -7.13
C THR A 78 3.54 -5.70 -7.06
N GLY A 79 2.36 -5.99 -6.50
CA GLY A 79 1.87 -7.33 -6.20
C GLY A 79 2.17 -7.74 -4.77
N LEU A 80 3.43 -7.66 -4.34
CA LEU A 80 3.86 -8.09 -3.00
C LEU A 80 3.83 -6.95 -1.96
N TYR A 81 4.00 -5.72 -2.42
CA TYR A 81 3.96 -4.52 -1.58
C TYR A 81 3.44 -3.33 -2.36
N THR A 82 3.08 -2.28 -1.63
CA THR A 82 2.57 -1.04 -2.20
C THR A 82 3.34 0.16 -1.66
N ILE A 83 3.65 1.11 -2.52
CA ILE A 83 4.28 2.38 -2.14
C ILE A 83 3.26 3.49 -2.32
N TYR A 84 3.17 4.35 -1.31
CA TYR A 84 2.35 5.56 -1.33
C TYR A 84 3.24 6.79 -1.27
N LYS A 85 2.89 7.80 -2.05
CA LYS A 85 3.47 9.14 -1.99
C LYS A 85 2.36 10.16 -1.99
N ASP A 86 2.17 10.85 -0.88
CA ASP A 86 1.21 11.94 -0.78
C ASP A 86 1.90 13.28 -0.60
N HIS A 87 1.35 14.28 -1.26
CA HIS A 87 1.81 15.65 -1.20
C HIS A 87 0.66 16.55 -0.76
N TYR A 88 0.85 17.23 0.36
CA TYR A 88 -0.07 18.21 0.91
C TYR A 88 0.62 19.56 1.05
N ARG A 89 -0.18 20.62 1.09
CA ARG A 89 0.28 21.96 1.39
C ARG A 89 -0.51 22.55 2.56
N LYS A 90 0.20 23.10 3.54
CA LYS A 90 -0.39 23.86 4.64
C LYS A 90 -0.74 25.28 4.21
N GLN A 91 -1.62 25.93 4.95
CA GLN A 91 -1.99 27.33 4.70
C GLN A 91 -0.78 28.30 4.79
N ASP A 92 0.20 28.00 5.63
CA ASP A 92 1.46 28.77 5.73
C ASP A 92 2.41 28.58 4.53
N GLY A 93 2.01 27.76 3.56
CA GLY A 93 2.74 27.47 2.34
C GLY A 93 3.73 26.31 2.45
N LYS A 94 3.95 25.73 3.64
CA LYS A 94 4.83 24.57 3.81
C LYS A 94 4.23 23.31 3.20
N PHE A 95 5.10 22.43 2.73
CA PHE A 95 4.71 21.13 2.20
C PHE A 95 4.79 20.04 3.26
N VAL A 96 3.80 19.15 3.27
CA VAL A 96 3.82 17.90 4.03
C VAL A 96 3.86 16.77 3.01
N ASN A 97 4.95 16.00 3.04
CA ASN A 97 5.19 14.91 2.09
C ASN A 97 5.20 13.60 2.86
N ILE A 98 4.30 12.69 2.52
CA ILE A 98 4.23 11.36 3.12
C ILE A 98 4.74 10.35 2.13
N HIS A 99 5.73 9.56 2.55
CA HIS A 99 6.22 8.42 1.81
C HIS A 99 6.01 7.18 2.66
N ALA A 100 5.15 6.28 2.20
CA ALA A 100 4.83 5.06 2.92
C ALA A 100 5.12 3.82 2.10
N PHE A 101 5.53 2.76 2.79
CA PHE A 101 5.71 1.42 2.26
C PHE A 101 4.76 0.46 3.00
N GLY A 102 3.93 -0.26 2.25
CA GLY A 102 2.93 -1.19 2.77
C GLY A 102 3.21 -2.63 2.38
N MET A 103 3.31 -3.54 3.35
CA MET A 103 3.50 -4.98 3.16
C MET A 103 2.97 -5.74 4.38
N LEU A 104 2.51 -6.98 4.23
CA LEU A 104 2.08 -7.83 5.35
C LEU A 104 1.03 -7.19 6.29
N ASN A 105 0.05 -6.46 5.73
CA ASN A 105 -0.95 -5.65 6.45
C ASN A 105 -0.39 -4.50 7.30
N MET A 106 0.87 -4.12 7.11
CA MET A 106 1.53 -3.05 7.85
C MET A 106 1.97 -1.93 6.90
N TYR A 107 2.13 -0.73 7.47
CA TYR A 107 2.65 0.45 6.77
C TYR A 107 3.80 1.05 7.56
N PHE A 108 4.79 1.57 6.84
CA PHE A 108 6.01 2.11 7.39
C PHE A 108 6.35 3.43 6.69
N ASN A 109 6.83 4.41 7.46
CA ASN A 109 7.44 5.60 6.90
C ASN A 109 8.73 5.22 6.17
N ARG A 110 8.94 5.80 4.99
CA ARG A 110 10.12 5.60 4.16
C ARG A 110 11.03 6.81 4.16
#